data_AF-A0A536FGX8-F1
#
_entry.id   AF-A0A536FGX8-F1
#
_cell.length_a   1.000
_cell.length_b   1.000
_cell.length_c   1.000
_cell.angle_alpha   90.00
_cell.angle_beta   90.00
_cell.angle_gamma   90.00
#
_symmetry.space_group_name_H-M   'P 1'
#
loop_
_entity.id
_entity.type
_entity.pdbx_description
1 polymer ?
#
loop_
_entity_poly.entity_id
_entity_poly.type
_entity_poly.pdbx_seq_one_letter_code
_entity_poly.pdbx_strand_id
1 'polypeptide(L)'
;MGFGEYVAFVGVSLLVICTPGQDTALTIRNTLLGNRRTGAATALGVSAGQATWTVATSAGLAVILAASAPLFLAVRLAGAAYLIYLGARSLLSAMARTD
;
A
#
# COMPACT_ATOMS: atom_id res chain seq x y z
N MET A 1 -8.91 7.01 -25.78
CA MET A 1 -7.70 7.42 -25.05
C MET A 1 -6.81 8.17 -26.02
N GLY A 2 -6.66 9.48 -25.87
CA GLY A 2 -5.75 10.31 -26.66
C GLY A 2 -4.29 10.08 -26.26
N PHE A 3 -3.35 10.36 -27.16
CA PHE A 3 -1.91 10.18 -26.92
C PHE A 3 -1.43 10.87 -25.62
N GLY A 4 -1.98 12.04 -25.28
CA GLY A 4 -1.69 12.74 -24.02
C GLY A 4 -2.11 11.99 -22.76
N GLU A 5 -3.24 11.28 -22.78
CA GLU A 5 -3.68 10.44 -21.65
C GLU A 5 -2.78 9.23 -21.46
N TYR A 6 -2.25 8.67 -22.57
CA TYR A 6 -1.31 7.57 -22.52
C TYR A 6 0.03 7.99 -21.91
N VAL A 7 0.56 9.15 -22.30
CA VAL A 7 1.79 9.72 -21.71
C VAL A 7 1.60 10.04 -20.24
N ALA A 8 0.46 10.63 -19.84
CA ALA A 8 0.15 10.91 -18.45
C ALA A 8 0.03 9.63 -17.62
N PHE A 9 -0.64 8.60 -18.13
CA PHE A 9 -0.73 7.29 -17.50
C PHE A 9 0.66 6.68 -17.29
N VAL A 10 1.48 6.61 -18.33
CA VAL A 10 2.86 6.08 -18.25
C VAL A 10 3.69 6.86 -17.22
N GLY A 11 3.60 8.19 -17.23
CA GLY A 11 4.32 9.04 -16.27
C GLY A 11 3.92 8.76 -14.81
N VAL A 12 2.62 8.70 -14.52
CA VAL A 12 2.12 8.38 -13.17
C VAL A 12 2.45 6.94 -12.77
N SER A 13 2.30 5.98 -13.68
CA SER A 13 2.65 4.58 -13.42
C SER A 13 4.13 4.42 -13.09
N LEU A 14 5.03 5.10 -13.80
CA LEU A 14 6.46 5.08 -13.49
C LEU A 14 6.75 5.61 -12.07
N LEU A 15 6.14 6.75 -11.70
CA LEU A 15 6.29 7.28 -10.33
C LEU A 15 5.81 6.30 -9.26
N VAL A 16 4.66 5.65 -9.50
CA VAL A 16 4.10 4.66 -8.57
C VAL A 16 4.98 3.41 -8.47
N ILE A 17 5.52 2.91 -9.59
CA ILE A 17 6.41 1.73 -9.62
C ILE A 17 7.75 2.02 -8.94
N CYS A 18 8.31 3.22 -9.15
CA CYS A 18 9.59 3.62 -8.55
C CYS A 18 9.49 3.91 -7.05
N THR A 19 8.31 4.27 -6.54
CA THR A 19 8.10 4.50 -5.11
C THR A 19 7.90 3.14 -4.43
N PRO A 20 8.88 2.63 -3.64
CA PRO A 20 8.68 1.36 -2.95
C PRO A 20 7.44 1.45 -2.07
N GLY A 21 6.47 0.56 -2.31
CA GLY A 21 5.22 0.51 -1.56
C GLY A 21 5.47 0.28 -0.07
N GLN A 22 4.46 0.55 0.76
CA GLN A 22 4.52 0.36 2.21
C GLN A 22 4.97 -1.06 2.62
N ASP A 23 4.47 -2.07 1.92
CA ASP A 23 4.77 -3.49 2.10
C ASP A 23 6.19 -3.85 1.63
N THR A 24 6.65 -3.30 0.51
CA THR A 24 8.04 -3.47 0.05
C THR A 24 9.04 -2.79 1.00
N ALA A 25 8.78 -1.54 1.39
CA ALA A 25 9.62 -0.79 2.31
C ALA A 25 9.68 -1.46 3.69
N LEU A 26 8.56 -1.98 4.20
CA LEU A 26 8.50 -2.71 5.47
C LEU A 26 9.30 -4.02 5.39
N THR A 27 9.17 -4.76 4.29
CA THR A 27 9.93 -6.00 4.06
C THR A 27 11.43 -5.73 4.00
N ILE A 28 11.85 -4.70 3.25
CA ILE A 28 13.26 -4.26 3.20
C ILE A 28 13.75 -3.86 4.60
N ARG A 29 13.01 -3.00 5.31
CA ARG A 29 13.36 -2.55 6.67
C ARG A 29 13.54 -3.72 7.63
N ASN A 30 12.59 -4.65 7.67
CA ASN A 30 12.65 -5.79 8.58
C ASN A 30 13.71 -6.82 8.18
N THR A 31 14.06 -6.90 6.88
CA THR A 31 15.16 -7.74 6.39
C THR A 31 16.52 -7.13 6.74
N LEU A 32 16.66 -5.80 6.63
CA LEU A 32 17.90 -5.08 6.92
C LEU A 32 18.17 -4.87 8.42
N LEU A 33 17.13 -4.60 9.21
CA LEU A 33 17.26 -4.39 10.66
C LEU A 33 17.15 -5.70 11.46
N GLY A 34 16.58 -6.75 10.87
CA GLY A 34 16.41 -8.06 11.47
C GLY A 34 17.34 -9.10 10.86
N ASN A 35 16.89 -10.35 10.81
CA ASN A 35 17.58 -11.44 10.12
C ASN A 35 16.75 -11.91 8.90
N ARG A 36 17.33 -12.77 8.06
CA ARG A 36 16.65 -13.31 6.85
C ARG A 36 15.29 -13.94 7.16
N ARG A 37 15.13 -14.53 8.36
CA ARG A 37 13.86 -15.15 8.79
C ARG A 37 12.79 -14.10 9.12
N THR A 38 13.17 -12.97 9.72
CA THR A 38 12.27 -11.83 9.97
C THR A 38 11.78 -11.21 8.66
N GLY A 39 12.66 -11.10 7.66
CA GLY A 39 12.29 -10.70 6.30
C GLY A 39 11.30 -11.66 5.65
N ALA A 40 11.60 -12.96 5.67
CA ALA A 40 10.72 -13.99 5.12
C ALA A 40 9.34 -14.04 5.81
N ALA A 41 9.29 -13.91 7.14
CA ALA A 41 8.03 -13.84 7.87
C ALA A 41 7.20 -12.60 7.50
N THR A 42 7.86 -11.45 7.30
CA THR A 42 7.19 -10.22 6.84
C THR A 42 6.61 -10.42 5.44
N ALA A 43 7.38 -10.98 4.51
CA ALA A 43 6.92 -11.26 3.14
C ALA A 43 5.75 -12.25 3.12
N LEU A 44 5.80 -13.33 3.92
CA LEU A 44 4.70 -14.28 4.03
C LEU A 44 3.43 -13.64 4.60
N GLY A 45 3.56 -12.77 5.59
CA GLY A 45 2.44 -12.00 6.14
C GLY A 45 1.80 -11.09 5.10
N VAL A 46 2.61 -10.36 4.33
CA VAL A 46 2.15 -9.52 3.22
C VAL A 46 1.42 -10.36 2.17
N SER A 47 2.02 -11.46 1.72
CA SER A 47 1.42 -12.35 0.71
C SER A 47 0.12 -12.97 1.19
N ALA A 48 0.04 -13.40 2.45
CA ALA A 48 -1.20 -13.92 3.03
C ALA A 48 -2.29 -12.85 3.05
N GLY A 49 -1.96 -11.61 3.46
CA GLY A 49 -2.89 -10.48 3.42
C GLY A 49 -3.40 -10.17 2.01
N GLN A 50 -2.51 -10.18 1.01
CA GLN A 50 -2.87 -9.99 -0.41
C GLN A 50 -3.76 -11.12 -0.92
N ALA A 51 -3.49 -12.37 -0.54
CA ALA A 51 -4.33 -13.51 -0.89
C ALA A 51 -5.72 -13.37 -0.28
N THR A 52 -5.82 -13.04 1.01
CA THR A 52 -7.10 -12.79 1.69
C THR A 52 -7.89 -11.66 1.02
N TRP A 53 -7.23 -10.54 0.71
CA TRP A 53 -7.86 -9.42 -0.01
C TRP A 53 -8.37 -9.84 -1.39
N THR A 54 -7.56 -10.59 -2.15
CA THR A 54 -7.93 -11.07 -3.48
C THR A 54 -9.12 -12.01 -3.42
N VAL A 55 -9.15 -12.93 -2.46
CA VAL A 55 -10.29 -13.83 -2.24
C VAL A 55 -11.53 -13.04 -1.84
N ALA A 56 -11.41 -12.09 -0.90
CA ALA A 56 -12.53 -11.29 -0.44
C ALA A 56 -13.13 -10.43 -1.57
N THR A 57 -12.28 -9.79 -2.37
CA THR A 57 -12.74 -8.98 -3.52
C THR A 57 -13.36 -9.85 -4.61
N SER A 58 -12.77 -11.01 -4.92
CA SER A 58 -13.34 -11.98 -5.87
C SER A 58 -14.66 -12.56 -5.40
N ALA A 59 -14.85 -12.74 -4.08
CA ALA A 59 -16.11 -13.19 -3.47
C ALA A 59 -17.21 -12.12 -3.48
N GLY A 60 -16.93 -10.89 -3.94
CA GLY A 60 -17.94 -9.84 -4.10
C GLY A 60 -17.86 -8.71 -3.07
N LEU A 61 -16.82 -8.65 -2.23
CA LEU A 61 -16.61 -7.51 -1.31
C LEU A 61 -16.61 -6.16 -2.04
N ALA A 62 -16.02 -6.11 -3.23
CA ALA A 62 -15.99 -4.91 -4.07
C ALA A 62 -17.40 -4.49 -4.54
N VAL A 63 -18.28 -5.46 -4.78
CA VAL A 63 -19.68 -5.21 -5.19
C VAL A 63 -20.48 -4.63 -4.02
N ILE A 64 -20.28 -5.16 -2.81
CA ILE A 64 -20.93 -4.64 -1.60
C ILE A 64 -20.50 -3.20 -1.32
N LEU A 65 -19.20 -2.90 -1.44
CA LEU A 65 -18.69 -1.54 -1.30
C LEU A 65 -19.25 -0.60 -2.37
N ALA A 66 -19.31 -1.05 -3.64
CA ALA A 66 -19.85 -0.26 -4.74
C ALA A 66 -21.36 0.00 -4.62
N ALA A 67 -22.12 -0.91 -4.01
CA ALA A 67 -23.55 -0.77 -3.82
C ALA A 67 -23.93 0.29 -2.77
N SER A 68 -23.02 0.63 -1.85
CA SER A 68 -23.29 1.57 -0.75
C SER A 68 -22.35 2.77 -0.75
N ALA A 69 -22.84 3.91 -1.24
CA ALA A 69 -22.13 5.18 -1.25
C ALA A 69 -21.56 5.59 0.13
N PRO A 70 -22.30 5.55 1.26
CA PRO A 70 -21.74 5.95 2.55
C PRO A 70 -20.65 4.99 3.03
N LEU A 71 -20.77 3.70 2.71
CA LEU A 71 -19.83 2.66 3.13
C LEU A 71 -18.50 2.78 2.36
N PHE A 72 -18.58 3.00 1.05
CA PHE A 72 -17.42 3.33 0.23
C PHE A 72 -16.72 4.61 0.70
N LEU A 73 -17.48 5.66 1.03
CA LEU A 73 -16.94 6.93 1.51
C LEU A 73 -16.24 6.75 2.87
N ALA A 74 -16.86 6.03 3.80
CA ALA A 74 -16.27 5.71 5.10
C ALA A 74 -14.95 4.95 4.97
N VAL A 75 -14.91 3.89 4.15
CA VAL A 75 -13.69 3.11 3.89
C VAL A 75 -12.62 3.98 3.23
N ARG A 76 -13.00 4.83 2.27
CA ARG A 76 -12.07 5.74 1.59
C ARG A 76 -11.46 6.76 2.54
N LEU A 77 -12.27 7.38 3.41
CA LEU A 77 -11.77 8.33 4.40
C LEU A 77 -10.90 7.65 5.46
N ALA A 78 -11.28 6.45 5.92
CA ALA A 78 -10.47 5.67 6.85
C ALA A 78 -9.11 5.32 6.23
N GLY A 79 -9.08 4.88 4.97
CA GLY A 79 -7.85 4.61 4.22
C GLY A 79 -6.98 5.85 4.06
N ALA A 80 -7.58 7.00 3.70
CA ALA A 80 -6.85 8.25 3.57
C ALA A 80 -6.23 8.70 4.91
N ALA A 81 -6.99 8.64 6.01
CA ALA A 81 -6.49 8.95 7.34
C ALA A 81 -5.34 8.02 7.75
N TYR A 82 -5.46 6.73 7.46
CA TYR A 82 -4.41 5.75 7.74
C TYR A 82 -3.13 6.01 6.95
N LEU A 83 -3.23 6.37 5.66
CA LEU A 83 -2.08 6.73 4.84
C LEU A 83 -1.40 8.02 5.32
N ILE A 84 -2.18 9.04 5.72
CA ILE A 84 -1.63 10.26 6.33
C ILE A 84 -0.83 9.91 7.59
N TYR A 85 -1.40 9.05 8.46
CA TYR A 85 -0.71 8.58 9.65
C TYR A 85 0.60 7.83 9.33
N LEU A 86 0.57 6.89 8.39
CA LEU A 86 1.77 6.15 7.98
C LEU A 86 2.82 7.05 7.33
N GLY A 87 2.41 8.01 6.49
CA GLY A 87 3.29 9.00 5.87
C GLY A 87 3.98 9.87 6.92
N ALA A 88 3.21 10.44 7.86
CA ALA A 88 3.74 11.24 8.96
C ALA A 88 4.72 10.43 9.82
N ARG A 89 4.36 9.20 10.19
CA ARG A 89 5.23 8.31 10.98
C ARG A 89 6.53 7.99 10.25
N SER A 90 6.48 7.77 8.93
CA SER A 90 7.66 7.48 8.12
C SER A 90 8.61 8.67 8.06
N LEU A 91 8.09 9.88 7.83
CA LEU A 91 8.87 11.13 7.83
C LEU A 91 9.53 11.39 9.19
N LEU A 92 8.77 11.28 10.28
CA LEU A 92 9.31 11.46 11.64
C LEU A 92 10.42 10.46 11.95
N SER A 93 10.24 9.19 11.55
CA SER A 93 11.25 8.15 11.76
C SER A 93 12.52 8.33 10.91
N ALA A 94 12.41 8.95 9.73
CA ALA A 94 13.56 9.27 8.88
C ALA A 94 14.35 10.46 9.46
N MET A 95 13.65 11.49 9.95
CA MET A 95 14.27 12.67 10.56
C MET A 95 15.06 12.33 11.83
N ALA A 96 14.53 11.40 12.65
CA ALA A 96 15.18 10.96 13.90
C ALA A 96 16.42 10.05 13.70
N ARG A 97 16.81 9.74 12.46
CA ARG A 97 17.99 8.90 12.13
C ARG A 97 19.16 9.69 11.53
N THR A 98 19.09 11.02 11.57
CA THR A 98 20.14 11.91 11.03
C THR A 98 21.22 12.26 12.08
N ASP A 99 21.19 11.62 13.25
CA ASP A 99 22.23 11.68 14.29
C ASP A 99 23.03 10.36 14.32
#